data_AF-A0AAD8QAY3-F1
#
_entry.id   AF-A0AAD8QAY3-F1
#
_cell.length_a   1.000
_cell.length_b   1.000
_cell.length_c   1.000
_cell.angle_alpha   90.00
_cell.angle_beta   90.00
_cell.angle_gamma   90.00
#
_symmetry.space_group_name_H-M   'P 1'
#
loop_
_entity.id
_entity.type
_entity.pdbx_description
1 polymer ?
#
loop_
_entity_poly.entity_id
_entity_poly.type
_entity_poly.pdbx_seq_one_letter_code
_entity_poly.pdbx_strand_id
1 'polypeptide(L)'
;MEDQTAELGKYIAKCRSKRHPAVFNTDKQPLLKKGQKNRVLVYAGCFNPPHLGHYNILRRAFEGSRDINVIAAIILPLDDNSLEAKCKRKGQSLVLSKSERAHLWRSDARFMPEWWVHSSSTDRWDRLRRRLEKAVEVDGFEIQFTAVLGPDYVARYERYDGYCWDCHETITSDAGRSSDLLKPDGSLFKLRPYFTP
;
A
#
# COMPACT_ATOMS: atom_id res chain seq x y z
N MET A 1 -14.62 28.82 0.41
CA MET A 1 -13.49 27.99 -0.09
C MET A 1 -13.14 26.81 0.83
N GLU A 2 -13.62 26.76 2.09
CA GLU A 2 -13.28 25.69 3.05
C GLU A 2 -13.82 24.29 2.69
N ASP A 3 -14.83 24.17 1.82
CA ASP A 3 -15.49 22.90 1.52
C ASP A 3 -14.86 22.10 0.35
N GLN A 4 -13.65 22.45 -0.10
CA GLN A 4 -12.99 21.80 -1.24
C GLN A 4 -11.97 20.72 -0.85
N THR A 5 -11.54 20.70 0.41
CA THR A 5 -10.49 19.79 0.89
C THR A 5 -10.79 19.24 2.28
N ALA A 6 -10.34 18.03 2.58
CA ALA A 6 -10.42 17.47 3.93
C ALA A 6 -9.23 16.56 4.24
N GLU A 7 -8.87 16.41 5.52
CA GLU A 7 -7.75 15.56 5.91
C GLU A 7 -8.16 14.07 5.92
N LEU A 8 -7.49 13.25 5.12
CA LEU A 8 -7.71 11.80 5.08
C LEU A 8 -7.52 11.16 6.47
N GLY A 9 -6.55 11.66 7.24
CA GLY A 9 -6.27 11.18 8.60
C GLY A 9 -7.47 11.28 9.55
N LYS A 10 -8.31 12.32 9.41
CA LYS A 10 -9.53 12.51 10.21
C LYS A 10 -10.59 11.46 9.89
N TYR A 11 -10.78 11.11 8.60
CA TYR A 11 -11.69 10.04 8.21
C TYR A 11 -11.21 8.68 8.70
N ILE A 12 -9.92 8.38 8.56
CA ILE A 12 -9.36 7.13 9.07
C ILE A 12 -9.54 7.05 10.59
N ALA A 13 -9.27 8.13 11.33
CA ALA A 13 -9.48 8.19 12.78
C ALA A 13 -10.96 7.96 13.16
N LYS A 14 -11.90 8.61 12.47
CA LYS A 14 -13.37 8.45 12.68
C LYS A 14 -13.83 7.01 12.39
N CYS A 15 -13.28 6.37 11.37
CA CYS A 15 -13.62 4.99 11.03
C CYS A 15 -12.97 3.96 11.99
N ARG A 16 -11.97 4.34 12.78
CA ARG A 16 -11.41 3.47 13.81
C ARG A 16 -12.27 3.56 15.08
N SER A 17 -12.62 2.40 15.64
CA SER A 17 -13.57 2.29 16.77
C SER A 17 -13.01 2.73 18.13
N LYS A 18 -11.77 3.22 18.23
CA LYS A 18 -11.14 3.70 19.47
C LYS A 18 -10.33 4.98 19.21
N ARG A 19 -10.07 5.77 20.27
CA ARG A 19 -9.03 6.81 20.23
C ARG A 19 -7.70 6.14 19.90
N HIS A 20 -7.13 6.51 18.78
CA HIS A 20 -5.84 6.01 18.35
C HIS A 20 -4.88 7.18 18.11
N PRO A 21 -3.57 6.91 18.12
CA PRO A 21 -2.58 7.89 17.68
C PRO A 21 -2.89 8.40 16.28
N ALA A 22 -2.36 9.58 15.97
CA ALA A 22 -2.39 10.16 14.63
C ALA A 22 -2.01 9.10 13.58
N VAL A 23 -2.74 9.10 12.47
CA VAL A 23 -2.59 8.10 11.40
C VAL A 23 -1.35 8.42 10.57
N PHE A 24 -1.14 9.69 10.25
CA PHE A 24 0.01 10.20 9.50
C PHE A 24 0.81 11.13 10.40
N ASN A 25 2.14 11.01 10.36
CA ASN A 25 3.06 11.73 11.24
C ASN A 25 3.63 12.97 10.55
N THR A 26 2.76 13.87 10.08
CA THR A 26 3.14 15.06 9.32
C THR A 26 2.24 16.24 9.65
N ASP A 27 2.82 17.45 9.71
CA ASP A 27 2.05 18.70 9.79
C ASP A 27 1.27 18.96 8.49
N LYS A 28 1.76 18.41 7.38
CA LYS A 28 1.10 18.42 6.06
C LYS A 28 0.33 17.12 5.88
N GLN A 29 -0.80 17.00 6.57
CA GLN A 29 -1.68 15.84 6.47
C GLN A 29 -2.10 15.56 5.01
N PRO A 30 -2.17 14.29 4.56
CA PRO A 30 -2.74 13.95 3.26
C PRO A 30 -4.15 14.53 3.10
N LEU A 31 -4.33 15.35 2.05
CA LEU A 31 -5.58 16.05 1.79
C LEU A 31 -6.36 15.35 0.67
N LEU A 32 -7.61 15.04 0.96
CA LEU A 32 -8.65 14.79 -0.02
C LEU A 32 -9.02 16.12 -0.68
N LYS A 33 -9.28 16.10 -1.99
CA LYS A 33 -9.76 17.26 -2.75
C LYS A 33 -10.96 16.85 -3.60
N LYS A 34 -11.99 17.70 -3.64
CA LYS A 34 -13.17 17.51 -4.51
C LYS A 34 -12.79 17.74 -5.98
N GLY A 35 -13.60 17.18 -6.90
CA GLY A 35 -13.40 17.34 -8.35
C GLY A 35 -12.22 16.55 -8.93
N GLN A 36 -11.57 15.71 -8.12
CA GLN A 36 -10.53 14.79 -8.56
C GLN A 36 -10.53 13.51 -7.72
N LYS A 37 -10.00 12.44 -8.31
CA LYS A 37 -9.80 11.16 -7.64
C LYS A 37 -8.60 11.22 -6.70
N ASN A 38 -8.81 10.89 -5.43
CA ASN A 38 -7.77 10.83 -4.40
C ASN A 38 -7.28 9.39 -4.22
N ARG A 39 -6.04 9.12 -4.60
CA ARG A 39 -5.51 7.75 -4.56
C ARG A 39 -4.73 7.47 -3.28
N VAL A 40 -4.97 6.30 -2.70
CA VAL A 40 -4.23 5.79 -1.54
C VAL A 40 -3.63 4.45 -1.90
N LEU A 41 -2.30 4.33 -1.79
CA LEU A 41 -1.62 3.07 -2.05
C LEU A 41 -1.93 2.05 -0.96
N VAL A 42 -2.16 0.81 -1.34
CA VAL A 42 -2.26 -0.33 -0.42
C VAL A 42 -1.13 -1.30 -0.72
N TYR A 43 -0.17 -1.40 0.21
CA TYR A 43 0.96 -2.31 0.08
C TYR A 43 0.85 -3.45 1.09
N ALA A 44 0.26 -4.55 0.64
CA ALA A 44 0.05 -5.73 1.45
C ALA A 44 1.15 -6.77 1.23
N GLY A 45 1.62 -7.39 2.31
CA GLY A 45 2.71 -8.35 2.20
C GLY A 45 3.07 -9.04 3.51
N CYS A 46 3.78 -10.16 3.38
CA CYS A 46 4.29 -10.88 4.55
C CYS A 46 5.30 -10.04 5.33
N PHE A 47 6.20 -9.32 4.65
CA PHE A 47 7.23 -8.48 5.27
C PHE A 47 7.97 -9.17 6.43
N ASN A 48 8.56 -10.35 6.18
CA ASN A 48 9.17 -11.18 7.23
C ASN A 48 10.68 -11.42 6.99
N PRO A 49 11.57 -10.49 7.38
CA PRO A 49 11.29 -9.11 7.82
C PRO A 49 11.00 -8.14 6.65
N PRO A 50 10.49 -6.91 6.91
CA PRO A 50 10.62 -5.85 5.92
C PRO A 50 12.11 -5.60 5.63
N HIS A 51 12.42 -5.24 4.39
CA HIS A 51 13.80 -5.10 3.91
C HIS A 51 13.86 -4.02 2.82
N LEU A 52 15.05 -3.55 2.47
CA LEU A 52 15.26 -2.42 1.56
C LEU A 52 14.46 -2.51 0.25
N GLY A 53 14.35 -3.69 -0.36
CA GLY A 53 13.52 -3.90 -1.55
C GLY A 53 12.04 -3.52 -1.37
N HIS A 54 11.42 -3.85 -0.22
CA HIS A 54 10.03 -3.48 0.07
C HIS A 54 9.89 -1.95 0.19
N TYR A 55 10.81 -1.28 0.89
CA TYR A 55 10.82 0.17 1.01
C TYR A 55 11.00 0.85 -0.34
N ASN A 56 11.93 0.37 -1.17
CA ASN A 56 12.18 0.95 -2.48
C ASN A 56 10.97 0.81 -3.41
N ILE A 57 10.28 -0.33 -3.42
CA ILE A 57 9.05 -0.50 -4.21
C ILE A 57 8.00 0.52 -3.79
N LEU A 58 7.69 0.59 -2.49
CA LEU A 58 6.66 1.51 -2.01
C LEU A 58 7.04 2.98 -2.24
N ARG A 59 8.30 3.35 -1.97
CA ARG A 59 8.82 4.70 -2.18
C ARG A 59 8.70 5.11 -3.64
N ARG A 60 9.17 4.27 -4.57
CA ARG A 60 9.12 4.60 -6.00
C ARG A 60 7.68 4.66 -6.52
N ALA A 61 6.81 3.76 -6.09
CA ALA A 61 5.38 3.82 -6.40
C ALA A 61 4.76 5.12 -5.87
N PHE A 62 5.09 5.53 -4.65
CA PHE A 62 4.52 6.73 -4.02
C PHE A 62 5.04 8.03 -4.65
N GLU A 63 6.35 8.17 -4.78
CA GLU A 63 6.98 9.37 -5.36
C GLU A 63 6.68 9.51 -6.86
N GLY A 64 6.65 8.38 -7.59
CA GLY A 64 6.47 8.34 -9.03
C GLY A 64 5.02 8.42 -9.50
N SER A 65 4.03 8.44 -8.60
CA SER A 65 2.60 8.48 -8.94
C SER A 65 1.87 9.71 -8.40
N ARG A 66 2.62 10.81 -8.16
CA ARG A 66 2.05 12.10 -7.74
C ARG A 66 1.22 12.77 -8.82
N ASP A 67 1.55 12.53 -10.08
CA ASP A 67 0.83 13.01 -11.27
C ASP A 67 -0.61 12.50 -11.35
N ILE A 68 -0.86 11.29 -10.83
CA ILE A 68 -2.22 10.71 -10.70
C ILE A 68 -2.85 10.94 -9.32
N ASN A 69 -2.35 11.90 -8.55
CA ASN A 69 -2.89 12.30 -7.24
C ASN A 69 -2.91 11.17 -6.19
N VAL A 70 -1.81 10.42 -6.09
CA VAL A 70 -1.52 9.59 -4.91
C VAL A 70 -1.17 10.48 -3.72
N ILE A 71 -1.94 10.39 -2.63
CA ILE A 71 -1.83 11.28 -1.47
C ILE A 71 -1.29 10.61 -0.20
N ALA A 72 -1.43 9.28 -0.09
CA ALA A 72 -0.98 8.52 1.06
C ALA A 72 -0.67 7.07 0.70
N ALA A 73 -0.01 6.34 1.61
CA ALA A 73 0.16 4.90 1.50
C ALA A 73 -0.21 4.18 2.80
N ILE A 74 -0.77 2.98 2.65
CA ILE A 74 -1.16 2.10 3.75
C ILE A 74 -0.41 0.79 3.58
N ILE A 75 0.43 0.48 4.56
CA ILE A 75 1.18 -0.77 4.64
C ILE A 75 0.34 -1.76 5.44
N LEU A 76 0.09 -2.93 4.85
CA LEU A 76 -0.75 -3.98 5.42
C LEU A 76 0.06 -5.27 5.61
N PRO A 77 0.75 -5.45 6.75
CA PRO A 77 1.36 -6.72 7.07
C PRO A 77 0.28 -7.82 7.16
N LEU A 78 0.47 -8.94 6.46
CA LEU A 78 -0.49 -10.05 6.48
C LEU A 78 -0.57 -10.71 7.85
N ASP A 79 -1.69 -11.37 8.15
CA ASP A 79 -1.91 -12.08 9.41
C ASP A 79 -0.94 -13.26 9.57
N ASP A 80 -0.58 -13.57 10.82
CA ASP A 80 0.44 -14.60 11.11
C ASP A 80 0.04 -15.97 10.57
N ASN A 81 -1.24 -16.34 10.64
CA ASN A 81 -1.76 -17.58 10.05
C ASN A 81 -1.50 -17.68 8.54
N SER A 82 -1.63 -16.57 7.80
CA SER A 82 -1.34 -16.53 6.35
C SER A 82 0.15 -16.72 6.07
N LEU A 83 1.00 -16.17 6.94
CA LEU A 83 2.45 -16.31 6.83
C LEU A 83 2.91 -17.71 7.23
N GLU A 84 2.36 -18.30 8.29
CA GLU A 84 2.63 -19.68 8.70
C GLU A 84 2.27 -20.66 7.58
N ALA A 85 1.11 -20.50 6.94
CA ALA A 85 0.73 -21.33 5.80
C ALA A 85 1.72 -21.19 4.62
N LYS A 86 2.26 -19.99 4.38
CA LYS A 86 3.29 -19.75 3.36
C LYS A 86 4.64 -20.38 3.75
N CYS A 87 5.05 -20.24 5.01
CA CYS A 87 6.29 -20.80 5.55
C CYS A 87 6.27 -22.33 5.51
N LYS A 88 5.16 -22.96 5.94
CA LYS A 88 4.95 -24.42 5.84
C LYS A 88 5.10 -24.94 4.41
N ARG A 89 4.50 -24.25 3.42
CA ARG A 89 4.66 -24.61 1.99
C ARG A 89 6.10 -24.52 1.48
N LYS A 90 6.96 -23.75 2.14
CA LYS A 90 8.36 -23.54 1.75
C LYS A 90 9.37 -24.28 2.64
N GLY A 91 8.91 -25.06 3.62
CA GLY A 91 9.79 -25.70 4.60
C GLY A 91 10.55 -24.69 5.49
N GLN A 92 9.98 -23.50 5.70
CA GLN A 92 10.57 -22.41 6.49
C GLN A 92 9.80 -22.24 7.81
N SER A 93 10.43 -21.67 8.84
CA SER A 93 9.76 -21.24 10.06
C SER A 93 9.31 -19.77 9.97
N LEU A 94 8.28 -19.41 10.75
CA LEU A 94 7.93 -18.00 10.99
C LEU A 94 9.09 -17.36 11.74
N VAL A 95 9.49 -16.15 11.33
CA VAL A 95 10.58 -15.42 11.99
C VAL A 95 10.00 -14.33 12.89
N LEU A 96 8.96 -13.62 12.44
CA LEU A 96 8.40 -12.47 13.16
C LEU A 96 6.87 -12.45 13.14
N SER A 97 6.27 -12.17 14.30
CA SER A 97 4.85 -11.87 14.47
C SER A 97 4.43 -10.62 13.71
N LYS A 98 3.11 -10.45 13.49
CA LYS A 98 2.56 -9.27 12.83
C LYS A 98 2.90 -7.97 13.56
N SER A 99 2.91 -8.00 14.90
CA SER A 99 3.29 -6.84 15.71
C SER A 99 4.75 -6.45 15.50
N GLU A 100 5.67 -7.42 15.47
CA GLU A 100 7.09 -7.18 15.24
C GLU A 100 7.33 -6.63 13.83
N ARG A 101 6.69 -7.22 12.81
CA ARG A 101 6.79 -6.75 11.42
C ARG A 101 6.25 -5.33 11.25
N ALA A 102 5.13 -5.03 11.90
CA ALA A 102 4.57 -3.67 11.90
C ALA A 102 5.48 -2.68 12.64
N HIS A 103 6.12 -3.11 13.73
CA HIS A 103 7.07 -2.29 14.49
C HIS A 103 8.33 -1.97 13.67
N LEU A 104 8.88 -2.96 12.94
CA LEU A 104 10.02 -2.75 12.05
C LEU A 104 9.73 -1.73 10.95
N TRP A 105 8.52 -1.76 10.37
CA TRP A 105 8.10 -0.73 9.43
C TRP A 105 8.12 0.68 10.05
N ARG A 106 7.50 0.85 11.22
CA ARG A 106 7.37 2.15 11.89
C ARG A 106 8.70 2.72 12.40
N SER A 107 9.65 1.84 12.72
CA SER A 107 10.93 2.24 13.32
C SER A 107 12.02 2.52 12.29
N ASP A 108 11.73 2.29 11.00
CA ASP A 108 12.69 2.54 9.93
C ASP A 108 12.80 4.04 9.65
N ALA A 109 14.04 4.57 9.61
CA ALA A 109 14.29 5.98 9.34
C ALA A 109 13.83 6.46 7.94
N ARG A 110 13.57 5.53 7.01
CA ARG A 110 13.06 5.80 5.66
C ARG A 110 11.54 5.80 5.59
N PHE A 111 10.85 5.54 6.70
CA PHE A 111 9.40 5.56 6.76
C PHE A 111 8.88 6.98 6.47
N MET A 112 8.04 7.13 5.44
CA MET A 112 7.55 8.44 5.05
C MET A 112 6.39 8.91 5.94
N PRO A 113 6.28 10.22 6.21
CA PRO A 113 5.22 10.77 7.05
C PRO A 113 3.77 10.51 6.58
N GLU A 114 3.57 10.39 5.26
CA GLU A 114 2.30 10.11 4.60
C GLU A 114 1.96 8.61 4.56
N TRP A 115 2.82 7.77 5.15
CA TRP A 115 2.61 6.34 5.23
C TRP A 115 1.99 5.95 6.57
N TRP A 116 1.14 4.93 6.53
CA TRP A 116 0.52 4.38 7.73
C TRP A 116 0.61 2.86 7.74
N VAL A 117 1.01 2.29 8.88
CA VAL A 117 1.01 0.84 9.08
C VAL A 117 -0.28 0.40 9.77
N HIS A 118 -1.12 -0.34 9.05
CA HIS A 118 -2.30 -0.99 9.60
C HIS A 118 -1.92 -2.31 10.27
N SER A 119 -1.84 -2.32 11.59
CA SER A 119 -1.41 -3.51 12.36
C SER A 119 -2.54 -4.38 12.92
N SER A 120 -3.81 -4.08 12.60
CA SER A 120 -4.94 -4.99 12.92
C SER A 120 -5.12 -6.06 11.83
N SER A 121 -6.01 -7.03 12.03
CA SER A 121 -6.25 -8.14 11.09
C SER A 121 -6.66 -7.67 9.70
N THR A 122 -6.47 -8.50 8.67
CA THR A 122 -6.87 -8.17 7.29
C THR A 122 -8.39 -8.00 7.16
N ASP A 123 -9.20 -8.75 7.90
CA ASP A 123 -10.66 -8.53 8.00
C ASP A 123 -11.01 -7.16 8.61
N ARG A 124 -10.25 -6.70 9.61
CA ARG A 124 -10.45 -5.36 10.18
C ARG A 124 -10.04 -4.26 9.22
N TRP A 125 -9.01 -4.49 8.41
CA TRP A 125 -8.65 -3.60 7.31
C TRP A 125 -9.82 -3.48 6.32
N ASP A 126 -10.36 -4.60 5.87
CA ASP A 126 -11.44 -4.64 4.89
C ASP A 126 -12.70 -3.90 5.37
N ARG A 127 -13.11 -4.11 6.64
CA ARG A 127 -14.20 -3.35 7.27
C ARG A 127 -13.88 -1.86 7.40
N LEU A 128 -12.65 -1.50 7.71
CA LEU A 128 -12.22 -0.11 7.82
C LEU A 128 -12.25 0.58 6.45
N ARG A 129 -11.74 -0.07 5.41
CA ARG A 129 -11.71 0.41 4.02
C ARG A 129 -13.11 0.76 3.54
N ARG A 130 -14.07 -0.16 3.62
CA ARG A 130 -15.47 0.10 3.23
C ARG A 130 -16.10 1.26 3.98
N ARG A 131 -15.85 1.36 5.29
CA ARG A 131 -16.38 2.47 6.10
C ARG A 131 -15.73 3.80 5.73
N LEU A 132 -14.45 3.79 5.38
CA LEU A 132 -13.69 4.94 4.96
C LEU A 132 -14.16 5.45 3.59
N GLU A 133 -14.29 4.57 2.59
CA GLU A 133 -14.84 4.89 1.26
C GLU A 133 -16.19 5.58 1.40
N LYS A 134 -17.13 4.92 2.08
CA LYS A 134 -18.48 5.47 2.30
C LYS A 134 -18.46 6.83 3.01
N ALA A 135 -17.61 7.00 4.04
CA ALA A 135 -17.55 8.25 4.78
C ALA A 135 -17.00 9.41 3.93
N VAL A 136 -15.99 9.13 3.10
CA VAL A 136 -15.36 10.10 2.20
C VAL A 136 -16.31 10.48 1.05
N GLU A 137 -17.00 9.50 0.48
CA GLU A 137 -17.99 9.69 -0.59
C GLU A 137 -19.21 10.51 -0.14
N VAL A 138 -19.71 10.27 1.07
CA VAL A 138 -20.84 11.05 1.65
C VAL A 138 -20.52 12.54 1.72
N ASP A 139 -19.26 12.90 1.95
CA ASP A 139 -18.82 14.29 2.02
C ASP A 139 -18.40 14.86 0.63
N GLY A 140 -18.65 14.10 -0.45
CA GLY A 140 -18.47 14.55 -1.84
C GLY A 140 -17.06 14.40 -2.39
N PHE A 141 -16.21 13.61 -1.74
CA PHE A 141 -14.86 13.31 -2.21
C PHE A 141 -14.81 11.95 -2.91
N GLU A 142 -14.02 11.85 -3.97
CA GLU A 142 -13.72 10.57 -4.63
C GLU A 142 -12.42 10.00 -4.06
N ILE A 143 -12.44 8.77 -3.54
CA ILE A 143 -11.26 8.06 -3.05
C ILE A 143 -11.11 6.73 -3.78
N GLN A 144 -9.87 6.36 -4.10
CA GLN A 144 -9.56 5.07 -4.69
C GLN A 144 -8.35 4.44 -4.03
N PHE A 145 -8.48 3.15 -3.68
CA PHE A 145 -7.36 2.34 -3.24
C PHE A 145 -6.67 1.71 -4.45
N THR A 146 -5.34 1.81 -4.47
CA THR A 146 -4.48 1.32 -5.56
C THR A 146 -3.49 0.33 -4.97
N ALA A 147 -3.52 -0.93 -5.43
CA ALA A 147 -2.61 -1.94 -4.93
C ALA A 147 -1.18 -1.64 -5.38
N VAL A 148 -0.21 -1.84 -4.49
CA VAL A 148 1.21 -1.88 -4.84
C VAL A 148 1.65 -3.32 -4.84
N LEU A 149 2.15 -3.80 -5.99
CA LEU A 149 2.66 -5.16 -6.11
C LEU A 149 4.10 -5.16 -6.61
N GLY A 150 4.86 -6.15 -6.14
CA GLY A 150 6.14 -6.48 -6.76
C GLY A 150 5.92 -6.88 -8.23
N PRO A 151 6.93 -6.68 -9.08
CA PRO A 151 6.77 -6.91 -10.51
C PRO A 151 6.75 -8.40 -10.86
N ASP A 152 6.96 -9.27 -9.87
CA ASP A 152 6.76 -10.73 -9.94
C ASP A 152 5.28 -11.14 -9.95
N TYR A 153 4.37 -10.26 -9.51
CA TYR A 153 2.92 -10.50 -9.60
C TYR A 153 2.34 -10.11 -10.96
N VAL A 154 3.10 -9.37 -11.77
CA VAL A 154 2.74 -9.01 -13.15
C VAL A 154 3.67 -9.81 -14.06
N ALA A 155 3.53 -11.14 -14.01
CA ALA A 155 4.44 -12.08 -14.67
C ALA A 155 3.92 -12.58 -16.02
N ARG A 156 4.87 -12.96 -16.88
CA ARG A 156 4.67 -13.49 -18.25
C ARG A 156 3.63 -14.60 -18.40
N TYR A 157 3.42 -15.43 -17.37
CA TYR A 157 2.60 -16.65 -17.44
C TYR A 157 1.39 -16.65 -16.51
N GLU A 158 1.20 -15.58 -15.74
CA GLU A 158 0.05 -15.46 -14.85
C GLU A 158 -0.85 -14.33 -15.35
N ARG A 159 -2.13 -14.63 -15.54
CA ARG A 159 -3.12 -13.61 -15.91
C ARG A 159 -3.34 -12.72 -14.70
N TYR A 160 -2.79 -11.51 -14.74
CA TYR A 160 -3.14 -10.47 -13.79
C TYR A 160 -4.48 -9.85 -14.21
N ASP A 161 -5.52 -10.03 -13.40
CA ASP A 161 -6.86 -9.50 -13.67
C ASP A 161 -7.04 -8.03 -13.24
N GLY A 162 -5.98 -7.41 -12.71
CA GLY A 162 -6.02 -6.02 -12.23
C GLY A 162 -6.67 -5.87 -10.86
N TYR A 163 -7.14 -6.96 -10.25
CA TYR A 163 -7.89 -6.95 -9.00
C TYR A 163 -7.10 -7.60 -7.87
N CYS A 164 -6.67 -6.79 -6.91
CA CYS A 164 -5.95 -7.29 -5.74
C CYS A 164 -6.31 -6.47 -4.51
N TRP A 165 -6.60 -7.13 -3.38
CA TRP A 165 -6.97 -6.44 -2.13
C TRP A 165 -8.15 -5.46 -2.28
N ASP A 166 -9.14 -5.84 -3.11
CA ASP A 166 -10.27 -5.00 -3.52
C ASP A 166 -9.88 -3.66 -4.16
N CYS A 167 -8.68 -3.61 -4.76
CA CYS A 167 -8.22 -2.47 -5.56
C CYS A 167 -8.38 -2.81 -7.04
N HIS A 168 -8.96 -1.88 -7.80
CA HIS A 168 -9.13 -1.99 -9.26
C HIS A 168 -7.99 -1.34 -10.06
N GLU A 169 -7.03 -0.73 -9.37
CA GLU A 169 -5.82 -0.17 -9.96
C GLU A 169 -4.61 -0.79 -9.28
N THR A 170 -3.53 -0.96 -10.03
CA THR A 170 -2.27 -1.51 -9.52
C THR A 170 -1.09 -0.70 -10.03
N ILE A 171 -0.19 -0.38 -9.12
CA ILE A 171 1.13 0.18 -9.42
C ILE A 171 2.18 -0.88 -9.11
N THR A 172 3.14 -1.02 -10.01
CA THR A 172 4.29 -1.89 -9.81
C THR A 172 5.59 -1.12 -10.04
N SER A 173 6.68 -1.62 -9.47
CA SER A 173 8.01 -1.03 -9.60
C SER A 173 9.07 -2.13 -9.53
N ASP A 174 10.10 -2.01 -10.37
CA ASP A 174 11.29 -2.87 -10.37
C ASP A 174 12.36 -2.45 -9.36
N ALA A 175 12.09 -1.44 -8.55
CA ALA A 175 13.05 -0.88 -7.59
C ALA A 175 13.48 -1.85 -6.49
N GLY A 176 12.74 -2.95 -6.30
CA GLY A 176 13.11 -4.03 -5.38
C GLY A 176 13.75 -5.23 -6.05
N ARG A 177 13.36 -5.54 -7.30
CA ARG A 177 13.74 -6.73 -8.08
C ARG A 177 13.46 -6.49 -9.57
N SER A 178 14.28 -7.07 -10.45
CA SER A 178 14.01 -7.08 -11.90
C SER A 178 12.79 -7.94 -12.25
N SER A 179 12.09 -7.60 -13.34
CA SER A 179 11.04 -8.43 -13.94
C SER A 179 10.98 -8.24 -15.45
N ASP A 180 10.42 -9.22 -16.15
CA ASP A 180 10.15 -9.16 -17.58
C ASP A 180 8.66 -8.83 -17.78
N LEU A 181 8.35 -7.61 -18.23
CA LEU A 181 6.99 -7.20 -18.59
C LEU A 181 6.71 -7.49 -20.06
N LEU A 182 5.43 -7.71 -20.41
CA LEU A 182 5.01 -7.87 -21.81
C LEU A 182 4.62 -6.51 -22.41
N LYS A 183 5.11 -6.21 -23.60
CA LYS A 183 4.64 -5.09 -24.43
C LYS A 183 3.29 -5.43 -25.07
N PRO A 184 2.55 -4.43 -25.61
CA PRO A 184 1.30 -4.68 -26.35
C PRO A 184 1.45 -5.64 -27.54
N ASP A 185 2.65 -5.74 -28.11
CA ASP A 185 2.99 -6.65 -29.22
C ASP A 185 3.37 -8.08 -28.76
N GLY A 186 3.28 -8.37 -27.46
CA GLY A 186 3.66 -9.66 -26.88
C GLY A 186 5.16 -9.89 -26.69
N SER A 187 6.02 -8.93 -27.09
CA SER A 187 7.46 -8.99 -26.84
C SER A 187 7.81 -8.62 -25.39
N LEU A 188 8.97 -9.05 -24.90
CA LEU A 188 9.41 -8.78 -23.53
C LEU A 188 10.10 -7.41 -23.42
N PHE A 189 9.76 -6.67 -22.37
CA PHE A 189 10.47 -5.51 -21.87
C PHE A 189 11.10 -5.86 -20.52
N LYS A 190 12.44 -5.98 -20.50
CA LYS A 190 13.17 -6.29 -19.27
C LYS A 190 13.36 -5.03 -18.44
N LEU A 191 12.67 -4.96 -17.31
CA LEU A 191 12.85 -3.90 -16.33
C LEU A 191 14.15 -4.13 -15.56
N ARG A 192 15.05 -3.16 -15.64
CA ARG A 192 16.32 -3.18 -14.91
C ARG A 192 16.17 -2.32 -13.66
N PRO A 193 16.48 -2.86 -12.47
CA PRO A 193 16.32 -2.11 -11.23
C PRO A 193 17.05 -0.77 -11.31
N TYR A 194 16.39 0.29 -10.86
CA TYR A 194 16.97 1.62 -10.72
C TYR A 194 18.01 1.64 -9.58
N PHE A 195 19.23 1.19 -9.89
CA PHE A 195 20.44 1.53 -9.15
C PHE A 195 21.28 2.42 -10.05
N THR A 196 21.29 3.72 -9.76
CA THR A 196 22.38 4.61 -10.20
C THR A 196 23.41 4.65 -9.07
N PRO A 197 24.72 4.49 -9.37
CA PRO A 197 25.78 4.75 -8.40
C PRO A 197 25.75 6.20 -7.91
#